data_AF-R0F095-F1
#
_entry.id   AF-R0F095-F1
#
_cell.length_a   1.000
_cell.length_b   1.000
_cell.length_c   1.000
_cell.angle_alpha   90.00
_cell.angle_beta   90.00
_cell.angle_gamma   90.00
#
_symmetry.space_group_name_H-M   'P 1'
#
loop_
_entity.id
_entity.type
_entity.pdbx_description
1 polymer ?
#
loop_
_entity_poly.entity_id
_entity_poly.type
_entity_poly.pdbx_seq_one_letter_code
_entity_poly.pdbx_strand_id
1 'polypeptide(L)'
;MAWLVVSLSLIVIWVASLCKIFFGGTSNSKAAIIGSNTPDKKNVMFVFAHPDDESMFFSPAINYLTSNAYNLHILCLSTGNADGMGNIRKDELHQACAVLKIPLQQLRVLDHPNLQDGFGKVWSVVCSAIYVCPRRGFVH
;
A
#
# COMPACT_ATOMS: atom_id res chain seq x y z
N MET A 1 -10.98 18.07 -48.12
CA MET A 1 -10.70 19.17 -47.17
C MET A 1 -11.30 18.92 -45.78
N ALA A 2 -12.62 18.70 -45.64
CA ALA A 2 -13.24 18.49 -44.32
C ALA A 2 -12.68 17.29 -43.51
N TRP A 3 -12.44 16.15 -44.16
CA TRP A 3 -11.89 14.95 -43.52
C TRP A 3 -10.46 15.13 -42.98
N LEU A 4 -9.64 15.97 -43.62
CA LEU A 4 -8.29 16.29 -43.15
C LEU A 4 -8.34 17.18 -41.90
N VAL A 5 -9.31 18.09 -41.82
CA VAL A 5 -9.51 18.95 -40.65
C VAL A 5 -10.01 18.12 -39.45
N VAL A 6 -10.88 17.14 -39.69
CA VAL A 6 -11.39 16.23 -38.65
C VAL A 6 -10.30 15.29 -38.14
N SER A 7 -9.46 14.73 -39.02
CA SER A 7 -8.37 13.86 -38.56
C SER A 7 -7.31 14.63 -37.77
N LEU A 8 -6.95 15.84 -38.22
CA LEU A 8 -6.01 16.71 -37.50
C LEU A 8 -6.54 17.11 -36.12
N SER A 9 -7.83 17.44 -35.99
CA SER A 9 -8.40 17.82 -34.70
C SER A 9 -8.44 16.66 -33.70
N LEU A 10 -8.74 15.44 -34.15
CA LEU A 10 -8.70 14.24 -33.31
C LEU A 10 -7.28 13.94 -32.82
N ILE A 11 -6.27 14.09 -33.67
CA ILE A 11 -4.86 13.91 -33.30
C ILE A 11 -4.45 14.94 -32.24
N VAL A 12 -4.82 16.22 -32.42
CA VAL A 12 -4.49 17.28 -31.45
C VAL A 12 -5.15 17.01 -30.10
N ILE A 13 -6.41 16.57 -30.07
CA ILE A 13 -7.11 16.22 -28.83
C ILE A 13 -6.43 15.01 -28.15
N TRP A 14 -6.06 14.00 -28.93
CA TRP A 14 -5.38 12.81 -28.41
C TRP A 14 -4.01 13.14 -27.83
N VAL A 15 -3.20 13.95 -28.52
CA VAL A 15 -1.90 14.43 -28.03
C VAL A 15 -2.06 15.30 -26.79
N ALA A 16 -3.02 16.22 -26.75
CA ALA A 16 -3.27 17.05 -25.57
C ALA A 16 -3.71 16.22 -24.35
N SER A 17 -4.51 15.17 -24.58
CA SER A 17 -4.90 14.21 -23.53
C SER A 17 -3.70 13.42 -23.01
N LEU A 18 -2.84 12.91 -23.91
CA LEU A 18 -1.60 12.24 -23.55
C LEU A 18 -0.67 13.16 -22.75
N CYS A 19 -0.52 14.41 -23.19
CA CYS A 19 0.27 15.42 -22.49
C CYS A 19 -0.29 15.71 -21.09
N LYS A 20 -1.61 15.75 -20.88
CA LYS A 20 -2.18 15.89 -19.53
C LYS A 20 -1.87 14.69 -18.63
N ILE A 21 -1.80 13.48 -19.17
CA ILE A 21 -1.46 12.28 -18.38
C ILE A 21 0.03 12.30 -17.99
N PHE A 22 0.91 12.66 -18.92
CA PHE A 22 2.37 12.69 -18.67
C PHE A 22 2.83 13.92 -17.87
N PHE A 23 2.24 15.11 -18.09
CA PHE A 23 2.62 16.36 -17.42
C PHE A 23 1.69 16.76 -16.27
N GLY A 24 0.51 16.13 -16.12
CA GLY A 24 -0.42 16.38 -15.01
C GLY A 24 0.03 15.78 -13.67
N GLY A 25 1.18 15.11 -13.62
CA GLY A 25 1.76 14.52 -12.41
C GLY A 25 2.61 15.47 -11.56
N THR A 26 2.86 16.72 -11.97
CA THR A 26 3.65 17.67 -11.19
C THR A 26 2.78 18.78 -10.60
N SER A 27 2.03 18.45 -9.56
CA SER A 27 1.60 19.42 -8.56
C SER A 27 1.93 18.87 -7.18
N ASN A 28 3.23 18.84 -6.86
CA ASN A 28 3.68 18.77 -5.48
C ASN A 28 3.73 20.20 -4.97
N SER A 29 2.69 20.56 -4.23
CA SER A 29 2.60 21.79 -3.46
C SER A 29 3.88 22.01 -2.65
N LYS A 30 4.40 23.23 -2.76
CA LYS A 30 5.61 23.80 -2.18
C LYS A 30 6.08 23.15 -0.87
N ALA A 31 7.38 22.84 -0.85
CA ALA A 31 8.17 22.68 0.36
C ALA A 31 7.95 23.87 1.32
N ALA A 32 7.40 23.59 2.49
CA ALA A 32 7.52 24.45 3.66
C ALA A 32 8.60 23.82 4.56
N ILE A 33 9.84 24.24 4.35
CA ILE A 33 10.87 24.15 5.39
C ILE A 33 10.63 25.32 6.34
N ILE A 34 10.81 25.05 7.64
CA ILE A 34 10.87 25.95 8.81
C ILE A 34 9.61 25.93 9.70
N GLY A 35 9.79 25.26 10.85
CA GLY A 35 8.86 25.21 11.98
C GLY A 35 9.02 23.90 12.74
N SER A 36 9.93 23.86 13.72
CA SER A 36 10.24 22.73 14.59
C SER A 36 9.10 22.41 15.58
N ASN A 37 7.92 22.13 15.06
CA ASN A 37 6.79 21.50 15.73
C ASN A 37 6.08 20.69 14.63
N THR A 38 6.65 19.55 14.24
CA THR A 38 5.93 18.62 13.38
C THR A 38 4.66 18.23 14.15
N PRO A 39 3.45 18.56 13.68
CA PRO A 39 2.25 18.05 14.31
C PRO A 39 2.40 16.53 14.40
N ASP A 40 2.23 15.97 15.61
CA ASP A 40 2.41 14.54 15.85
C ASP A 40 1.63 13.76 14.79
N LYS A 41 2.37 13.09 13.89
CA LYS A 41 1.75 12.31 12.83
C LYS A 41 0.95 11.21 13.49
N LYS A 42 -0.35 11.18 13.21
CA LYS A 42 -1.22 10.11 13.71
C LYS A 42 -0.77 8.78 13.11
N ASN A 43 -0.61 7.79 13.97
CA ASN A 43 -0.24 6.44 13.58
C ASN A 43 -1.50 5.66 13.17
N VAL A 44 -1.44 4.99 12.03
CA VAL A 44 -2.49 4.07 11.55
C VAL A 44 -1.82 2.76 11.16
N MET A 45 -2.38 1.64 11.60
CA MET A 45 -1.89 0.32 11.25
C MET A 45 -2.96 -0.42 10.44
N PHE A 46 -2.57 -0.88 9.25
CA PHE A 46 -3.37 -1.81 8.47
C PHE A 46 -2.99 -3.23 8.88
N VAL A 47 -4.01 -4.05 9.13
CA VAL A 47 -3.85 -5.46 9.42
C VAL A 47 -4.66 -6.23 8.40
N PHE A 48 -4.01 -7.13 7.67
CA PHE A 48 -4.65 -7.96 6.67
C PHE A 48 -4.05 -9.37 6.64
N ALA A 49 -4.73 -10.28 5.96
CA ALA A 49 -4.45 -11.70 6.06
C ALA A 49 -3.33 -12.11 5.11
N HIS A 50 -3.40 -11.69 3.85
CA HIS A 50 -2.52 -12.17 2.78
C HIS A 50 -1.86 -11.02 1.99
N PRO A 51 -0.73 -11.28 1.32
CA PRO A 51 -0.15 -10.32 0.38
C PRO A 51 -1.03 -10.21 -0.87
N ASP A 52 -1.65 -9.05 -1.10
CA ASP A 52 -2.63 -8.67 -2.15
C ASP A 52 -3.83 -7.89 -1.56
N ASP A 53 -4.20 -8.18 -0.30
CA ASP A 53 -5.32 -7.53 0.40
C ASP A 53 -5.13 -5.99 0.45
N GLU A 54 -3.89 -5.50 0.55
CA GLU A 54 -3.58 -4.08 0.56
C GLU A 54 -3.99 -3.39 -0.74
N SER A 55 -3.70 -4.03 -1.86
CA SER A 55 -3.91 -3.45 -3.18
C SER A 55 -5.37 -3.64 -3.61
N MET A 56 -5.96 -4.79 -3.29
CA MET A 56 -7.34 -5.13 -3.60
C MET A 56 -8.37 -4.31 -2.81
N PHE A 57 -8.17 -4.13 -1.50
CA PHE A 57 -9.18 -3.52 -0.62
C PHE A 57 -8.78 -2.13 -0.10
N PHE A 58 -7.48 -1.90 0.15
CA PHE A 58 -7.05 -0.73 0.92
C PHE A 58 -6.31 0.35 0.13
N SER A 59 -6.02 0.14 -1.16
CA SER A 59 -5.33 1.13 -2.01
C SER A 59 -5.91 2.55 -1.91
N PRO A 60 -7.25 2.77 -1.99
CA PRO A 60 -7.79 4.13 -1.90
C PRO A 60 -7.56 4.75 -0.52
N ALA A 61 -7.73 3.97 0.55
CA ALA A 61 -7.55 4.44 1.92
C ALA A 61 -6.08 4.74 2.25
N ILE A 62 -5.16 3.86 1.83
CA ILE A 62 -3.71 4.03 1.99
C ILE A 62 -3.26 5.30 1.27
N ASN A 63 -3.68 5.50 0.02
CA ASN A 63 -3.31 6.69 -0.75
C ASN A 63 -3.84 7.97 -0.11
N TYR A 64 -5.06 7.97 0.41
CA TYR A 64 -5.62 9.10 1.14
C TYR A 64 -4.80 9.42 2.40
N LEU A 65 -4.53 8.43 3.24
CA LEU A 65 -3.81 8.66 4.50
C LEU A 65 -2.35 9.06 4.27
N THR A 66 -1.69 8.47 3.28
CA THR A 66 -0.33 8.83 2.86
C THR A 66 -0.27 10.28 2.41
N SER A 67 -1.25 10.72 1.60
CA SER A 67 -1.32 12.11 1.11
C SER A 67 -1.58 13.13 2.23
N ASN A 68 -2.22 12.70 3.32
CA ASN A 68 -2.47 13.51 4.51
C ASN A 68 -1.37 13.39 5.58
N ALA A 69 -0.19 12.87 5.20
CA ALA A 69 1.00 12.77 6.06
C ALA A 69 0.81 11.94 7.36
N TYR A 70 -0.08 10.94 7.34
CA TYR A 70 -0.19 9.96 8.43
C TYR A 70 1.03 9.02 8.47
N ASN A 71 1.31 8.45 9.64
CA ASN A 71 2.35 7.45 9.79
C ASN A 71 1.74 6.04 9.66
N LEU A 72 1.95 5.39 8.52
CA LEU A 72 1.31 4.13 8.17
C LEU A 72 2.19 2.92 8.49
N HIS A 73 1.61 1.94 9.16
CA HIS A 73 2.22 0.63 9.42
C HIS A 73 1.38 -0.47 8.77
N ILE A 74 2.03 -1.51 8.30
CA ILE A 74 1.38 -2.69 7.73
C ILE A 74 1.80 -3.93 8.52
N LEU A 75 0.80 -4.70 8.93
CA LEU A 75 0.96 -6.04 9.46
C LEU A 75 0.20 -7.03 8.57
N CYS A 76 0.94 -7.84 7.83
CA CYS A 76 0.40 -8.97 7.09
C CYS A 76 0.57 -10.25 7.93
N LEU A 77 -0.53 -10.95 8.20
CA LEU A 77 -0.56 -12.07 9.15
C LEU A 77 -0.04 -13.40 8.58
N SER A 78 0.09 -13.50 7.26
CA SER A 78 0.59 -14.69 6.56
C SER A 78 1.39 -14.29 5.32
N THR A 79 2.27 -15.15 4.85
CA THR A 79 2.97 -15.00 3.56
C THR A 79 2.09 -15.38 2.37
N GLY A 80 0.85 -15.83 2.58
CA GLY A 80 -0.04 -16.26 1.50
C GLY A 80 0.44 -17.52 0.78
N ASN A 81 1.06 -18.44 1.53
CA ASN A 81 1.80 -19.59 1.00
C ASN A 81 0.91 -20.83 0.69
N ALA A 82 -0.40 -20.67 0.50
CA ALA A 82 -1.29 -21.81 0.22
C ALA A 82 -0.84 -22.63 -1.00
N ASP A 83 -0.32 -21.94 -2.03
CA ASP A 83 0.16 -22.55 -3.29
C ASP A 83 1.69 -22.77 -3.32
N GLY A 84 2.39 -22.60 -2.19
CA GLY A 84 3.86 -22.70 -2.14
C GLY A 84 4.62 -21.49 -2.70
N MET A 85 3.92 -20.39 -3.00
CA MET A 85 4.48 -19.16 -3.60
C MET A 85 4.70 -18.02 -2.61
N GLY A 86 4.70 -18.28 -1.30
CA GLY A 86 4.70 -17.23 -0.27
C GLY A 86 5.93 -16.30 -0.31
N ASN A 87 7.10 -16.80 -0.71
CA ASN A 87 8.28 -15.95 -0.89
C ASN A 87 8.10 -14.92 -2.01
N ILE A 88 7.54 -15.35 -3.14
CA ILE A 88 7.27 -14.48 -4.30
C ILE A 88 6.23 -13.43 -3.90
N ARG A 89 5.12 -13.85 -3.29
CA ARG A 89 4.05 -12.95 -2.83
C ARG A 89 4.51 -11.95 -1.78
N LYS A 90 5.44 -12.36 -0.91
CA LYS A 90 6.08 -11.45 0.04
C LYS A 90 6.88 -10.37 -0.68
N ASP A 91 7.69 -10.74 -1.67
CA ASP A 91 8.46 -9.78 -2.48
C ASP A 91 7.53 -8.84 -3.28
N GLU A 92 6.43 -9.36 -3.82
CA GLU A 92 5.39 -8.56 -4.46
C GLU A 92 4.79 -7.51 -3.51
N LEU A 93 4.48 -7.90 -2.27
CA LEU A 93 4.00 -6.96 -1.24
C LEU A 93 5.05 -5.92 -0.85
N HIS A 94 6.33 -6.28 -0.80
CA HIS A 94 7.41 -5.30 -0.62
C HIS A 94 7.40 -4.26 -1.75
N GLN A 95 7.22 -4.67 -3.00
CA GLN A 95 7.09 -3.75 -4.14
C GLN A 95 5.81 -2.92 -4.08
N ALA A 96 4.67 -3.52 -3.73
CA ALA A 96 3.41 -2.83 -3.56
C ALA A 96 3.51 -1.72 -2.50
N CYS A 97 4.15 -2.01 -1.36
CA CYS A 97 4.39 -1.00 -0.31
C CYS A 97 5.24 0.17 -0.81
N ALA A 98 6.26 -0.09 -1.63
CA ALA A 98 7.07 0.96 -2.23
C ALA A 98 6.24 1.87 -3.15
N VAL A 99 5.34 1.31 -3.96
CA VAL A 99 4.40 2.07 -4.81
C VAL A 99 3.43 2.90 -3.97
N LEU A 100 2.93 2.32 -2.87
CA LEU A 100 2.04 2.98 -1.92
C LEU A 100 2.75 3.98 -1.01
N LYS A 101 4.07 4.20 -1.18
CA LYS A 101 4.93 5.11 -0.41
C LYS A 101 4.97 4.79 1.09
N ILE A 102 4.86 3.51 1.43
CA ILE A 102 4.99 3.02 2.79
C ILE A 102 6.44 2.57 3.01
N PRO A 103 7.16 3.11 4.00
CA PRO A 103 8.51 2.67 4.32
C PRO A 103 8.55 1.19 4.70
N LEU A 104 9.50 0.43 4.12
CA LEU A 104 9.61 -1.02 4.35
C LEU A 104 9.88 -1.38 5.82
N GLN A 105 10.44 -0.47 6.61
CA GLN A 105 10.63 -0.64 8.05
C GLN A 105 9.31 -0.72 8.82
N GLN A 106 8.22 -0.23 8.22
CA GLN A 106 6.87 -0.24 8.78
C GLN A 106 6.02 -1.38 8.23
N LEU A 107 6.58 -2.21 7.35
CA LEU A 107 5.98 -3.43 6.86
C LEU A 107 6.48 -4.62 7.70
N ARG A 108 5.53 -5.37 8.27
CA ARG A 108 5.81 -6.64 8.93
C ARG A 108 4.96 -7.72 8.29
N VAL A 109 5.62 -8.74 7.73
CA VAL A 109 4.96 -9.94 7.20
C VAL A 109 5.30 -11.10 8.14
N LEU A 110 4.27 -11.78 8.64
CA LEU A 110 4.43 -12.92 9.52
C LEU A 110 4.49 -14.22 8.73
N ASP A 111 5.31 -15.13 9.22
CA ASP A 111 5.34 -16.53 8.80
C ASP A 111 5.27 -17.39 10.05
N HIS A 112 4.08 -17.51 10.61
CA HIS A 112 3.85 -18.23 11.86
C HIS A 112 3.10 -19.55 11.59
N PRO A 113 3.51 -20.69 12.18
CA PRO A 113 2.86 -21.99 11.92
C PRO A 113 1.35 -22.02 12.18
N ASN A 114 0.87 -21.23 13.15
CA ASN A 114 -0.54 -21.12 13.52
C ASN A 114 -1.36 -20.12 12.68
N LEU A 115 -0.73 -19.41 11.74
CA LEU A 115 -1.36 -18.39 10.88
C LEU A 115 -1.11 -18.67 9.38
N GLN A 116 -0.91 -19.94 9.04
CA GLN A 116 -0.65 -20.34 7.65
C GLN A 116 -1.92 -20.20 6.80
N ASP A 117 -1.72 -19.77 5.55
CA ASP A 117 -2.80 -19.64 4.56
C ASP A 117 -3.30 -21.03 4.08
N GLY A 118 -4.55 -21.09 3.64
CA GLY A 118 -5.17 -22.26 3.03
C GLY A 118 -6.61 -22.50 3.48
N PHE A 119 -7.45 -23.00 2.55
CA PHE A 119 -8.90 -23.19 2.74
C PHE A 119 -9.31 -24.05 3.95
N GLY A 120 -8.43 -24.92 4.44
CA GLY A 120 -8.69 -25.78 5.61
C GLY A 120 -7.93 -25.38 6.87
N LYS A 121 -7.27 -24.22 6.88
CA LYS A 121 -6.45 -23.76 8.01
C LYS A 121 -7.27 -22.82 8.88
N VAL A 122 -7.47 -23.21 10.14
CA VAL A 122 -8.09 -22.34 11.15
C VAL A 122 -7.00 -21.64 11.91
N TRP A 123 -7.04 -20.30 11.90
CA TRP A 123 -6.06 -19.49 12.61
C TRP A 123 -6.31 -19.48 14.11
N SER A 124 -5.23 -19.54 14.89
CA SER A 124 -5.33 -19.38 16.33
C SER A 124 -5.68 -17.93 16.69
N VAL A 125 -6.86 -17.74 17.29
CA VAL A 125 -7.34 -16.43 17.74
C VAL A 125 -6.36 -15.78 18.72
N VAL A 126 -5.77 -16.58 19.62
CA VAL A 126 -4.77 -16.11 20.59
C VAL A 126 -3.52 -15.64 19.87
N CYS A 127 -3.05 -16.39 18.87
CA CYS A 127 -1.87 -16.03 18.09
C CYS A 127 -2.11 -14.71 17.33
N SER A 128 -3.23 -14.57 16.62
CA SER A 128 -3.58 -13.33 15.93
C SER A 128 -3.66 -12.14 16.89
N ALA A 129 -4.26 -12.32 18.06
CA ALA A 129 -4.40 -11.26 19.06
C ALA A 129 -3.04 -10.76 19.59
N ILE A 130 -2.06 -11.66 19.78
CA ILE A 130 -0.71 -11.29 20.24
C ILE A 130 -0.01 -10.35 19.25
N TYR A 131 -0.16 -10.59 17.95
CA TYR A 131 0.48 -9.75 16.94
C TYR A 131 -0.25 -8.44 16.69
N VAL A 132 -1.59 -8.44 16.74
CA VAL A 132 -2.39 -7.24 16.51
C VAL A 132 -2.38 -6.30 17.72
N CYS A 133 -2.43 -6.86 18.93
CA CYS A 133 -2.39 -6.11 20.18
C CYS A 133 -1.35 -6.74 21.11
N PRO A 134 -0.04 -6.51 20.86
CA PRO A 134 0.99 -6.99 21.75
C PRO A 134 0.80 -6.32 23.12
N ARG A 135 0.49 -7.13 24.14
CA ARG A 135 0.55 -6.65 25.52
C ARG A 135 1.97 -6.16 25.76
N ARG A 136 2.13 -4.90 26.18
CA ARG A 136 3.43 -4.32 26.59
C ARG A 136 4.08 -5.30 27.58
N GLY A 137 5.08 -6.07 27.12
CA GLY A 137 5.76 -7.08 27.94
C GLY A 137 6.06 -8.42 27.25
N PHE A 138 5.40 -8.77 26.15
CA PHE A 138 5.80 -9.92 25.32
C PHE A 138 6.68 -9.43 24.17
N VAL A 139 7.93 -9.10 24.50
CA VAL A 139 9.02 -8.98 23.53
C VAL A 139 9.78 -10.30 23.63
N HIS A 140 9.79 -11.08 22.54
CA HIS A 140 10.66 -12.25 22.39
C HIS A 140 12.13 -11.83 22.35
#